data_AF-A0A099KPU0-F1
#
_entry.id   AF-A0A099KPU0-F1
#
_cell.length_a   1.000
_cell.length_b   1.000
_cell.length_c   1.000
_cell.angle_alpha   90.00
_cell.angle_beta   90.00
_cell.angle_gamma   90.00
#
_symmetry.space_group_name_H-M   'P 1'
#
loop_
_entity.id
_entity.type
_entity.pdbx_description
1 polymer ?
#
loop_
_entity_poly.entity_id
_entity_poly.type
_entity_poly.pdbx_seq_one_letter_code
_entity_poly.pdbx_strand_id
1 'polypeptide(L)'
;MQDFLKKNNTAIVVGLITTVVFLYILQPILEFTGSAVLIVSSYLSSAYVDIFFTQIAHLEIRDFGFFFYTIMYGLLIGLSIGLIFSKWKRYEKSQSKENAEISASAKLRKKITSTIILSCLLIFGLVQVSTKTYQLSLISSFKQHLRIIAPYIDDQTEELLLSEWSLINSNEDYDSIYFKINNIAKKHKLELPDNSIYSLTSL
;
A
#
# COMPACT_ATOMS: atom_id res chain seq x y z
N MET A 1 47.32 21.60 -30.82
CA MET A 1 46.36 22.01 -29.76
C MET A 1 45.31 22.99 -30.28
N GLN A 2 45.68 24.03 -31.04
CA GLN A 2 44.72 24.97 -31.64
C GLN A 2 43.76 24.31 -32.66
N ASP A 3 44.23 23.35 -33.47
CA ASP A 3 43.36 22.64 -34.43
C ASP A 3 42.29 21.75 -33.77
N PHE A 4 42.59 21.20 -32.59
CA PHE A 4 41.64 20.40 -31.82
C PHE A 4 40.51 21.26 -31.26
N LEU A 5 40.84 22.44 -30.74
CA LEU A 5 39.85 23.41 -30.24
C LEU A 5 38.96 23.93 -31.37
N LYS A 6 39.54 24.19 -32.55
CA LYS A 6 38.77 24.67 -33.71
C LYS A 6 37.82 23.61 -34.26
N LYS A 7 38.23 22.34 -34.26
CA LYS A 7 37.42 21.20 -34.71
C LYS A 7 36.26 20.86 -33.76
N ASN A 8 36.43 21.07 -32.45
CA ASN A 8 35.45 20.67 -31.42
C ASN A 8 34.72 21.85 -30.75
N ASN A 9 34.87 23.08 -31.24
CA ASN A 9 34.30 24.27 -30.61
C ASN A 9 32.78 24.19 -30.41
N THR A 10 32.06 23.62 -31.37
CA THR A 10 30.61 23.40 -31.28
C THR A 10 30.23 22.45 -30.16
N ALA A 11 30.97 21.35 -29.99
CA ALA A 11 30.75 20.40 -28.90
C ALA A 11 31.02 21.04 -27.53
N ILE A 12 32.07 21.89 -27.44
CA ILE A 12 32.40 22.62 -26.20
C ILE A 12 31.29 23.62 -25.84
N VAL A 13 30.81 24.40 -26.82
CA VAL A 13 29.72 25.37 -26.61
C VAL A 13 28.41 24.67 -26.25
N VAL A 14 28.07 23.57 -26.94
CA VAL A 14 26.87 22.78 -26.63
C VAL A 14 26.96 22.17 -25.23
N GLY A 15 28.13 21.65 -24.84
CA GLY A 15 28.37 21.14 -23.49
C GLY A 15 28.15 22.24 -22.44
N LEU A 16 28.73 23.42 -22.63
CA LEU A 16 28.60 24.56 -21.73
C LEU A 16 27.14 25.02 -21.60
N ILE A 17 26.43 25.18 -22.73
CA ILE A 17 25.00 25.55 -22.73
C ILE A 17 24.17 24.48 -22.02
N THR A 18 24.44 23.20 -22.27
CA THR A 18 23.71 22.09 -21.64
C THR A 18 23.91 22.11 -20.12
N THR A 19 25.13 22.34 -19.64
CA THR A 19 25.42 22.45 -18.20
C THR A 19 24.69 23.64 -17.58
N VAL A 20 24.69 24.81 -18.23
CA VAL A 20 23.96 26.00 -17.74
C VAL A 20 22.46 25.72 -17.70
N VAL A 21 21.88 25.17 -18.77
CA VAL A 21 20.46 24.80 -18.81
C VAL A 21 20.14 23.77 -17.72
N PHE A 22 20.99 22.77 -17.54
CA PHE A 22 20.78 21.74 -16.52
C PHE A 22 20.81 22.34 -15.11
N LEU A 23 21.84 23.11 -14.76
CA LEU A 23 22.03 23.65 -13.41
C LEU A 23 20.98 24.70 -13.04
N TYR A 24 20.60 25.57 -13.98
CA TYR A 24 19.70 26.68 -13.68
C TYR A 24 18.23 26.39 -13.95
N ILE A 25 17.91 25.37 -14.76
CA ILE A 25 16.53 25.03 -15.11
C ILE A 25 16.18 23.64 -14.61
N LEU A 26 16.94 22.61 -15.02
CA LEU A 26 16.53 21.23 -14.76
C LEU A 26 16.69 20.83 -13.28
N GLN A 27 17.83 21.15 -12.67
CA GLN A 27 18.15 20.84 -11.28
C GLN A 27 17.13 21.46 -10.29
N PRO A 28 16.80 22.76 -10.32
CA PRO A 28 15.83 23.32 -9.37
C PRO A 28 14.43 22.73 -9.57
N ILE A 29 14.03 22.40 -10.81
CA ILE A 29 12.75 21.71 -11.07
C ILE A 29 12.77 20.31 -10.45
N LEU A 30 13.86 19.56 -10.61
CA LEU A 30 14.02 18.21 -10.03
C LEU A 30 14.00 18.25 -8.50
N GLU A 31 14.73 19.18 -7.88
CA GLU A 31 14.77 19.34 -6.42
C GLU A 31 13.41 19.77 -5.87
N PHE A 32 12.74 20.71 -6.53
CA PHE A 32 11.40 21.16 -6.14
C PHE A 32 10.36 20.06 -6.29
N THR A 33 10.33 19.37 -7.44
CA THR A 33 9.38 18.28 -7.68
C THR A 33 9.62 17.09 -6.77
N GLY A 34 10.88 16.69 -6.56
CA GLY A 34 11.24 15.63 -5.62
C GLY A 34 10.81 15.95 -4.20
N SER A 35 11.11 17.17 -3.71
CA SER A 35 10.72 17.60 -2.37
C SER A 35 9.19 17.68 -2.23
N ALA A 36 8.49 18.22 -3.23
CA ALA A 36 7.04 18.31 -3.22
C ALA A 36 6.38 16.92 -3.20
N VAL A 37 6.88 15.98 -4.01
CA VAL A 37 6.39 14.58 -4.01
C VAL A 37 6.60 13.95 -2.64
N LEU A 38 7.79 14.11 -2.04
CA LEU A 38 8.07 13.55 -0.72
C LEU A 38 7.16 14.12 0.36
N ILE A 39 6.93 15.44 0.38
CA ILE A 39 6.03 16.10 1.35
C ILE A 39 4.59 15.60 1.20
N VAL A 40 4.09 15.52 -0.03
CA VAL A 40 2.73 15.03 -0.29
C VAL A 40 2.61 13.56 0.10
N SER A 41 3.60 12.73 -0.27
CA SER A 41 3.65 11.32 0.08
C SER A 41 3.74 11.09 1.58
N SER A 42 4.56 11.86 2.31
CA SER A 42 4.66 11.75 3.76
C SER A 42 3.35 12.12 4.44
N TYR A 43 2.69 13.19 3.99
CA TYR A 43 1.41 13.63 4.54
C TYR A 43 0.29 12.61 4.27
N LEU A 44 0.22 12.08 3.05
CA LEU A 44 -0.74 11.02 2.70
C LEU A 44 -0.48 9.74 3.47
N SER A 45 0.79 9.37 3.64
CA SER A 45 1.19 8.18 4.39
C SER A 45 0.85 8.31 5.86
N SER A 46 1.19 9.44 6.51
CA SER A 46 0.88 9.65 7.92
C SER A 46 -0.63 9.66 8.15
N ALA A 47 -1.39 10.40 7.33
CA ALA A 47 -2.85 10.42 7.43
C ALA A 47 -3.47 9.03 7.23
N TYR A 48 -2.94 8.23 6.31
CA TYR A 48 -3.38 6.85 6.11
C TYR A 48 -3.09 5.97 7.33
N VAL A 49 -1.90 6.08 7.91
CA VAL A 49 -1.49 5.34 9.11
C VAL A 49 -2.36 5.72 10.31
N ASP A 50 -2.61 7.00 10.54
CA ASP A 50 -3.45 7.48 11.65
C ASP A 50 -4.89 6.98 11.52
N ILE A 51 -5.46 7.06 10.31
CA ILE A 51 -6.80 6.51 10.02
C ILE A 51 -6.82 4.99 10.25
N PHE A 52 -5.76 4.29 9.85
CA PHE A 52 -5.64 2.85 10.06
C PHE A 52 -5.68 2.50 11.55
N PHE A 53 -4.93 3.22 12.38
CA PHE A 53 -4.86 2.99 13.82
C PHE A 53 -6.17 3.37 14.54
N THR A 54 -6.78 4.49 14.15
CA THR A 54 -8.10 4.88 14.63
C THR A 54 -9.17 3.83 14.31
N GLN A 55 -9.08 3.15 13.17
CA GLN A 55 -10.01 2.09 12.79
C GLN A 55 -9.86 0.82 13.66
N ILE A 56 -8.65 0.45 14.06
CA ILE A 56 -8.46 -0.73 14.94
C ILE A 56 -8.87 -0.45 16.39
N ALA A 57 -8.86 0.82 16.83
CA ALA A 57 -9.27 1.24 18.16
C ALA A 57 -10.71 0.81 18.51
N HIS A 58 -11.57 0.63 17.50
CA HIS A 58 -12.97 0.24 17.67
C HIS A 58 -13.16 -1.22 18.15
N LEU A 59 -12.08 -2.02 18.28
CA LEU A 59 -12.06 -3.42 18.75
C LEU A 59 -12.95 -4.43 18.00
N GLU A 60 -13.72 -3.96 17.03
CA GLU A 60 -14.64 -4.75 16.23
C GLU A 60 -14.73 -4.16 14.84
N ILE A 61 -14.47 -4.99 13.83
CA ILE A 61 -14.83 -4.65 12.46
C ILE A 61 -16.31 -5.06 12.32
N ARG A 62 -17.20 -4.16 12.73
CA ARG A 62 -18.66 -4.35 12.64
C ARG A 62 -19.22 -4.16 11.24
N ASP A 63 -18.38 -4.35 10.22
CA ASP A 63 -18.77 -4.20 8.84
C ASP A 63 -19.25 -5.53 8.27
N PHE A 64 -20.53 -5.87 8.51
CA PHE A 64 -21.26 -6.75 7.58
C PHE A 64 -21.09 -6.26 6.13
N GLY A 65 -20.98 -4.93 5.97
CA GLY A 65 -20.60 -4.28 4.73
C GLY A 65 -19.27 -4.79 4.14
N PHE A 66 -18.28 -5.19 4.93
CA PHE A 66 -17.00 -5.72 4.45
C PHE A 66 -17.16 -7.10 3.83
N PHE A 67 -17.98 -7.97 4.44
CA PHE A 67 -18.28 -9.29 3.86
C PHE A 67 -19.02 -9.14 2.52
N PHE A 68 -20.06 -8.30 2.47
CA PHE A 68 -20.77 -7.99 1.23
C PHE A 68 -19.87 -7.33 0.19
N TYR A 69 -19.03 -6.39 0.60
CA TYR A 69 -18.04 -5.72 -0.25
C TYR A 69 -17.06 -6.74 -0.84
N THR A 70 -16.52 -7.65 -0.03
CA THR A 70 -15.57 -8.68 -0.47
C THR A 70 -16.21 -9.65 -1.46
N ILE A 71 -17.46 -10.06 -1.25
CA ILE A 71 -18.20 -10.91 -2.21
C ILE A 71 -18.46 -10.16 -3.51
N MET A 72 -18.98 -8.93 -3.45
CA MET A 72 -19.23 -8.10 -4.63
C MET A 72 -17.95 -7.88 -5.43
N TYR A 73 -16.87 -7.59 -4.72
CA TYR A 73 -15.56 -7.40 -5.31
C TYR A 73 -15.07 -8.70 -5.96
N GLY A 74 -15.10 -9.83 -5.25
CA GLY A 74 -14.73 -11.15 -5.77
C GLY A 74 -15.51 -11.54 -7.03
N LEU A 75 -16.81 -11.23 -7.09
CA LEU A 75 -17.63 -11.42 -8.30
C LEU A 75 -17.18 -10.53 -9.45
N LEU A 76 -16.88 -9.25 -9.20
CA LEU A 76 -16.34 -8.35 -10.21
C LEU A 76 -14.98 -8.85 -10.73
N ILE A 77 -14.10 -9.35 -9.86
CA ILE A 77 -12.83 -9.97 -10.26
C ILE A 77 -13.10 -11.21 -11.13
N GLY A 78 -13.95 -12.13 -10.67
CA GLY A 78 -14.27 -13.37 -11.36
C GLY A 78 -14.85 -13.15 -12.76
N LEU A 79 -15.80 -12.20 -12.89
CA LEU A 79 -16.36 -11.80 -14.17
C LEU A 79 -15.30 -11.20 -15.10
N SER A 80 -14.44 -10.34 -14.55
CA SER A 80 -13.37 -9.67 -15.28
C SER A 80 -12.36 -10.66 -15.84
N ILE A 81 -11.90 -11.60 -15.01
CA ILE A 81 -11.02 -12.70 -15.41
C ILE A 81 -11.71 -13.57 -16.46
N GLY A 82 -12.97 -13.95 -16.23
CA GLY A 82 -13.75 -14.75 -17.17
C GLY A 82 -13.89 -14.11 -18.56
N LEU A 83 -14.10 -12.79 -18.62
CA LEU A 83 -14.15 -12.05 -19.88
C LEU A 83 -12.79 -11.99 -20.59
N ILE A 84 -11.69 -11.88 -19.85
CA ILE A 84 -10.33 -11.92 -20.40
C ILE A 84 -10.04 -13.30 -20.99
N PHE A 85 -10.29 -14.38 -20.22
CA PHE A 85 -10.09 -15.76 -20.69
C PHE A 85 -10.97 -16.10 -21.90
N SER A 86 -12.23 -15.66 -21.91
CA SER A 86 -13.14 -15.83 -23.05
C SER A 86 -12.61 -15.14 -24.32
N LYS A 87 -12.06 -13.92 -24.19
CA LYS A 87 -11.44 -13.19 -25.30
C LYS A 87 -10.13 -13.83 -25.75
N TRP A 88 -9.31 -14.36 -24.84
CA TRP A 88 -8.08 -15.06 -25.18
C TRP A 88 -8.37 -16.33 -25.98
N LYS A 89 -9.32 -17.17 -25.52
CA LYS A 89 -9.75 -18.37 -26.23
C LYS A 89 -10.35 -18.06 -27.61
N ARG A 90 -11.07 -16.94 -27.76
CA ARG A 90 -11.56 -16.46 -29.06
C ARG A 90 -10.46 -15.93 -29.96
N TYR A 91 -9.43 -15.29 -29.42
CA TYR A 91 -8.29 -14.79 -30.20
C TYR A 91 -7.48 -15.96 -30.78
N GLU A 92 -7.22 -16.99 -29.99
CA GLU A 92 -6.55 -18.21 -30.42
C GLU A 92 -7.35 -18.94 -31.54
N LYS A 93 -8.69 -18.95 -31.43
CA LYS A 93 -9.57 -19.52 -32.46
C LYS A 93 -9.72 -18.63 -33.71
N SER A 94 -9.48 -17.32 -33.59
CA SER A 94 -9.68 -16.35 -34.68
C SER A 94 -8.42 -16.07 -35.51
N GLN A 95 -7.22 -16.41 -35.01
CA GLN A 95 -5.98 -16.36 -35.83
C GLN A 95 -5.98 -17.36 -37.00
N SER A 96 -6.98 -18.25 -37.09
CA SER A 96 -7.21 -19.13 -38.24
C SER A 96 -7.93 -18.45 -39.43
N LYS A 97 -8.39 -17.20 -39.32
CA LYS A 97 -9.02 -16.49 -40.45
C LYS A 97 -8.49 -15.06 -40.60
N GLU A 98 -8.01 -14.85 -41.80
CA GLU A 98 -7.22 -13.74 -42.33
C GLU A 98 -7.94 -12.37 -42.37
N ASN A 99 -7.10 -11.31 -42.31
CA ASN A 99 -7.22 -9.90 -42.69
C ASN A 99 -8.41 -9.04 -42.25
N ALA A 100 -8.10 -8.01 -41.44
CA ALA A 100 -8.78 -6.73 -41.45
C ALA A 100 -7.87 -5.61 -40.87
N GLU A 101 -6.93 -5.14 -41.69
CA GLU A 101 -6.48 -3.74 -41.65
C GLU A 101 -7.66 -2.91 -42.17
N ILE A 102 -8.23 -1.89 -41.52
CA ILE A 102 -7.70 -0.58 -41.16
C ILE A 102 -8.61 -0.05 -40.03
N SER A 103 -8.35 -0.42 -38.78
CA SER A 103 -8.88 0.27 -37.58
C SER A 103 -8.10 -0.13 -36.31
N ALA A 104 -6.91 -0.73 -36.50
CA ALA A 104 -6.18 -1.45 -35.48
C ALA A 104 -5.68 -0.53 -34.37
N SER A 105 -5.21 0.68 -34.66
CA SER A 105 -4.63 1.59 -33.65
C SER A 105 -5.66 2.11 -32.64
N ALA A 106 -6.87 2.47 -33.07
CA ALA A 106 -7.95 2.93 -32.18
C ALA A 106 -8.56 1.78 -31.36
N LYS A 107 -8.76 0.60 -31.96
CA LYS A 107 -9.23 -0.60 -31.25
C LYS A 107 -8.18 -1.14 -30.29
N LEU A 108 -6.89 -1.06 -30.64
CA LEU A 108 -5.78 -1.48 -29.79
C LEU A 108 -5.59 -0.51 -28.61
N ARG A 109 -5.62 0.82 -28.83
CA ARG A 109 -5.59 1.82 -27.74
C ARG A 109 -6.75 1.63 -26.77
N LYS A 110 -7.99 1.46 -27.27
CA LYS A 110 -9.17 1.24 -26.42
C LYS A 110 -9.12 -0.08 -25.65
N LYS A 111 -8.48 -1.11 -26.22
CA LYS A 111 -8.27 -2.41 -25.55
C LYS A 111 -7.20 -2.31 -24.46
N ILE A 112 -6.09 -1.63 -24.73
CA ILE A 112 -5.00 -1.41 -23.77
C ILE A 112 -5.48 -0.55 -22.59
N THR A 113 -6.15 0.58 -22.85
CA THR A 113 -6.65 1.45 -21.77
C THR A 113 -7.69 0.75 -20.91
N SER A 114 -8.61 -0.01 -21.51
CA SER A 114 -9.59 -0.79 -20.74
C SER A 114 -8.95 -1.87 -19.87
N THR A 115 -7.89 -2.53 -20.35
CA THR A 115 -7.17 -3.54 -19.55
C THR A 115 -6.40 -2.89 -18.40
N ILE A 116 -5.72 -1.77 -18.64
CA ILE A 116 -4.99 -1.03 -17.59
C ILE A 116 -5.95 -0.55 -16.49
N ILE A 117 -7.07 0.08 -16.87
CA ILE A 117 -8.07 0.55 -15.90
C ILE A 117 -8.60 -0.62 -15.07
N LEU A 118 -8.91 -1.74 -15.71
CA LEU A 118 -9.39 -2.92 -15.03
C LEU A 118 -8.35 -3.49 -14.06
N SER A 119 -7.08 -3.59 -14.47
CA SER A 119 -5.98 -4.02 -13.61
C SER A 119 -5.78 -3.08 -12.42
N CYS A 120 -5.81 -1.77 -12.63
CA CYS A 120 -5.71 -0.78 -11.54
C CYS A 120 -6.87 -0.92 -10.54
N LEU A 121 -8.10 -1.10 -11.03
CA LEU A 121 -9.24 -1.36 -10.17
C LEU A 121 -8.97 -2.62 -9.35
N LEU A 122 -8.65 -3.75 -9.98
CA LEU A 122 -8.37 -5.03 -9.31
C LEU A 122 -7.33 -4.88 -8.18
N ILE A 123 -6.20 -4.26 -8.47
CA ILE A 123 -5.13 -4.00 -7.49
C ILE A 123 -5.68 -3.16 -6.31
N PHE A 124 -6.43 -2.10 -6.59
CA PHE A 124 -6.99 -1.24 -5.56
C PHE A 124 -7.86 -2.00 -4.56
N GLY A 125 -8.80 -2.84 -5.03
CA GLY A 125 -9.62 -3.60 -4.06
C GLY A 125 -8.89 -4.77 -3.41
N LEU A 126 -7.84 -5.35 -4.02
CA LEU A 126 -6.95 -6.27 -3.31
C LEU A 126 -6.26 -5.59 -2.14
N VAL A 127 -5.79 -4.35 -2.34
CA VAL A 127 -5.21 -3.53 -1.26
C VAL A 127 -6.26 -3.31 -0.16
N GLN A 128 -7.49 -2.92 -0.50
CA GLN A 128 -8.57 -2.71 0.49
C GLN A 128 -8.87 -3.97 1.32
N VAL A 129 -9.01 -5.13 0.67
CA VAL A 129 -9.25 -6.41 1.35
C VAL A 129 -8.07 -6.74 2.26
N SER A 130 -6.84 -6.61 1.75
CA SER A 130 -5.62 -6.87 2.53
C SER A 130 -5.52 -5.96 3.77
N THR A 131 -5.78 -4.67 3.63
CA THR A 131 -5.81 -3.71 4.76
C THR A 131 -6.80 -4.14 5.83
N LYS A 132 -8.02 -4.53 5.45
CA LYS A 132 -9.07 -4.94 6.40
C LYS A 132 -8.76 -6.26 7.08
N THR A 133 -8.24 -7.24 6.35
CA THR A 133 -7.75 -8.50 6.93
C THR A 133 -6.62 -8.22 7.93
N TYR A 134 -5.73 -7.29 7.61
CA TYR A 134 -4.65 -6.88 8.49
C TYR A 134 -5.17 -6.24 9.78
N GLN A 135 -6.11 -5.30 9.70
CA GLN A 135 -6.80 -4.72 10.86
C GLN A 135 -7.44 -5.79 11.75
N LEU A 136 -8.12 -6.77 11.14
CA LEU A 136 -8.75 -7.86 11.87
C LEU A 136 -7.72 -8.71 12.62
N SER A 137 -6.59 -9.01 11.96
CA SER A 137 -5.50 -9.75 12.57
C SER A 137 -4.97 -9.03 13.82
N LEU A 138 -4.76 -7.72 13.75
CA LEU A 138 -4.27 -6.92 14.88
C LEU A 138 -5.24 -6.94 16.07
N ILE A 139 -6.52 -6.72 15.81
CA ILE A 139 -7.56 -6.76 16.84
C ILE A 139 -7.61 -8.16 17.47
N SER A 140 -7.53 -9.21 16.66
CA SER A 140 -7.55 -10.59 17.13
C SER A 140 -6.31 -10.92 17.98
N SER A 141 -5.12 -10.50 17.54
CA SER A 141 -3.87 -10.68 18.28
C SER A 141 -3.93 -9.96 19.63
N PHE A 142 -4.39 -8.71 19.68
CA PHE A 142 -4.55 -7.98 20.93
C PHE A 142 -5.49 -8.71 21.90
N LYS A 143 -6.68 -9.12 21.45
CA LYS A 143 -7.63 -9.88 22.27
C LYS A 143 -7.04 -11.21 22.76
N GLN A 144 -6.27 -11.89 21.90
CA GLN A 144 -5.60 -13.13 22.27
C GLN A 144 -4.52 -12.89 23.34
N HIS A 145 -3.69 -11.86 23.17
CA HIS A 145 -2.64 -11.50 24.12
C HIS A 145 -3.22 -11.08 25.46
N LEU A 146 -4.28 -10.24 25.45
CA LEU A 146 -4.99 -9.84 26.65
C LEU A 146 -5.53 -11.07 27.41
N ARG A 147 -6.13 -12.02 26.70
CA ARG A 147 -6.62 -13.29 27.29
C ARG A 147 -5.50 -14.15 27.87
N ILE A 148 -4.31 -14.15 27.27
CA ILE A 148 -3.16 -14.91 27.77
C ILE A 148 -2.65 -14.29 29.08
N ILE A 149 -2.59 -12.96 29.17
CA ILE A 149 -2.11 -12.27 30.37
C ILE A 149 -3.19 -12.11 31.45
N ALA A 150 -4.47 -12.26 31.10
CA ALA A 150 -5.62 -12.06 32.00
C ALA A 150 -5.47 -12.74 33.38
N PRO A 151 -5.00 -14.01 33.50
CA PRO A 151 -4.82 -14.64 34.81
C PRO A 151 -3.76 -14.00 35.72
N TYR A 152 -2.93 -13.11 35.18
CA TYR A 152 -1.76 -12.50 35.84
C TYR A 152 -1.92 -11.00 36.09
N ILE A 153 -3.06 -10.44 35.70
CA ILE A 153 -3.43 -9.04 35.92
C ILE A 153 -4.74 -8.97 36.69
N ASP A 154 -5.00 -7.83 37.34
CA ASP A 154 -6.29 -7.54 37.94
C ASP A 154 -7.28 -6.97 36.91
N ASP A 155 -8.58 -7.07 37.19
CA ASP A 155 -9.66 -6.60 36.33
C ASP A 155 -9.53 -5.11 35.97
N GLN A 156 -9.01 -4.27 36.88
CA GLN A 156 -8.82 -2.85 36.63
C GLN A 156 -7.69 -2.61 35.61
N THR A 157 -6.60 -3.37 35.67
CA THR A 157 -5.52 -3.33 34.68
C THR A 157 -6.01 -3.81 33.31
N GLU A 158 -6.86 -4.84 33.26
CA GLU A 158 -7.46 -5.31 32.00
C GLU A 158 -8.33 -4.22 31.35
N GLU A 159 -9.23 -3.61 32.12
CA GLU A 159 -10.09 -2.52 31.66
C GLU A 159 -9.29 -1.27 31.23
N LEU A 160 -8.18 -0.97 31.91
CA LEU A 160 -7.31 0.11 31.51
C LEU A 160 -6.68 -0.15 30.14
N LEU A 161 -6.19 -1.36 29.88
CA LEU A 161 -5.63 -1.72 28.57
C LEU A 161 -6.68 -1.65 27.45
N LEU A 162 -7.91 -2.07 27.73
CA LEU A 162 -9.03 -1.93 26.79
C LEU A 162 -9.37 -0.46 26.52
N SER A 163 -9.40 0.36 27.57
CA SER A 163 -9.64 1.80 27.43
C SER A 163 -8.52 2.48 26.64
N GLU A 164 -7.26 2.16 26.90
CA GLU A 164 -6.12 2.70 26.16
C GLU A 164 -6.16 2.28 24.69
N TRP A 165 -6.49 1.01 24.42
CA TRP A 165 -6.70 0.54 23.05
C TRP A 165 -7.78 1.33 22.31
N SER A 166 -8.89 1.62 23.00
CA SER A 166 -10.00 2.39 22.42
C SER A 166 -9.64 3.84 22.10
N LEU A 167 -8.50 4.32 22.61
CA LEU A 167 -7.99 5.68 22.41
C LEU A 167 -6.80 5.75 21.44
N ILE A 168 -6.43 4.63 20.79
CA ILE A 168 -5.35 4.61 19.79
C ILE A 168 -5.68 5.54 18.63
N ASN A 169 -4.77 6.48 18.34
CA ASN A 169 -4.84 7.33 17.15
C ASN A 169 -3.58 7.26 16.28
N SER A 170 -2.49 6.69 16.80
CA SER A 170 -1.18 6.65 16.16
C SER A 170 -0.49 5.30 16.31
N ASN A 171 0.61 5.09 15.58
CA ASN A 171 1.44 3.90 15.74
C ASN A 171 2.12 3.87 17.12
N GLU A 172 2.49 5.04 17.65
CA GLU A 172 3.15 5.19 18.93
C GLU A 172 2.24 4.76 20.10
N ASP A 173 0.94 5.08 20.03
CA ASP A 173 -0.04 4.65 21.04
C ASP A 173 -0.14 3.11 21.07
N TYR A 174 -0.17 2.50 19.89
CA TYR A 174 -0.20 1.05 19.73
C TYR A 174 1.05 0.38 20.33
N ASP A 175 2.24 0.91 20.01
CA ASP A 175 3.51 0.39 20.52
C ASP A 175 3.60 0.52 22.05
N SER A 176 3.09 1.62 22.62
CA SER A 176 3.03 1.84 24.07
C SER A 176 2.19 0.79 24.79
N ILE A 177 1.02 0.44 24.24
CA ILE A 177 0.15 -0.61 24.79
C ILE A 177 0.84 -1.97 24.71
N TYR A 178 1.43 -2.29 23.56
CA TYR A 178 2.15 -3.54 23.37
C TYR A 178 3.39 -3.66 24.25
N PHE A 179 4.08 -2.56 24.54
CA PHE A 179 5.15 -2.52 25.52
C PHE A 179 4.68 -2.92 26.92
N LYS A 180 3.51 -2.42 27.38
CA LYS A 180 2.92 -2.81 28.67
C LYS A 180 2.56 -4.29 28.71
N ILE A 181 1.87 -4.79 27.68
CA ILE A 181 1.50 -6.21 27.54
C ILE A 181 2.75 -7.11 27.57
N ASN A 182 3.78 -6.74 26.83
CA ASN A 182 5.03 -7.51 26.77
C ASN A 182 5.78 -7.51 28.10
N ASN A 183 5.78 -6.40 28.84
CA ASN A 183 6.41 -6.36 30.17
C ASN A 183 5.71 -7.29 31.16
N ILE A 184 4.37 -7.35 31.11
CA ILE A 184 3.59 -8.31 31.89
C ILE A 184 3.95 -9.74 31.48
N ALA A 185 3.93 -10.04 30.18
CA ALA A 185 4.29 -11.37 29.68
C ALA A 185 5.71 -11.80 30.08
N LYS A 186 6.72 -10.92 29.93
CA LYS A 186 8.11 -11.18 30.34
C LYS A 186 8.24 -11.41 31.84
N LYS A 187 7.57 -10.60 32.67
CA LYS A 187 7.57 -10.75 34.14
C LYS A 187 7.05 -12.12 34.56
N HIS A 188 6.06 -12.66 33.83
CA HIS A 188 5.43 -13.95 34.10
C HIS A 188 5.96 -15.10 33.22
N LYS A 189 7.01 -14.86 32.42
CA LYS A 189 7.63 -15.83 31.49
C LYS A 189 6.63 -16.46 30.52
N LEU A 190 5.68 -15.65 30.03
CA LEU A 190 4.70 -16.05 29.02
C LEU A 190 5.26 -15.82 27.62
N GLU A 191 5.02 -16.77 26.73
CA GLU A 191 5.29 -16.62 25.31
C GLU A 191 4.03 -16.13 24.61
N LEU A 192 4.10 -14.93 24.02
CA LEU A 192 3.00 -14.37 23.24
C LEU A 192 3.17 -14.80 21.78
N PRO A 193 2.10 -15.25 21.10
CA PRO A 193 2.11 -15.49 19.66
C PRO A 193 2.52 -14.23 18.88
N ASP A 194 3.18 -14.43 17.74
CA ASP A 194 3.63 -13.32 16.90
C ASP A 194 2.48 -12.41 16.46
N ASN A 195 2.80 -11.13 16.39
CA ASN A 195 1.94 -10.08 15.89
C ASN A 195 2.57 -9.49 14.62
N SER A 196 1.74 -9.23 13.62
CA SER A 196 2.19 -8.86 12.29
C SER A 196 2.87 -7.48 12.22
N ILE A 197 2.57 -6.56 13.15
CA ILE A 197 3.29 -5.27 13.29
C ILE A 197 4.43 -5.39 14.29
N TYR A 198 4.17 -6.06 15.42
CA TYR A 198 5.08 -6.08 16.55
C TYR A 198 5.76 -7.45 16.67
N SER A 199 6.96 -7.59 16.08
CA SER A 199 7.82 -8.74 16.34
C SER A 199 8.83 -8.41 17.44
N LEU A 200 9.08 -9.35 18.35
CA LEU A 200 10.06 -9.23 19.45
C LEU A 200 11.51 -8.92 18.98
N THR A 201 11.76 -8.92 17.67
CA THR A 201 13.05 -8.63 17.03
C THR A 201 13.28 -7.15 16.70
N SER A 202 12.31 -6.26 16.94
CA SER A 202 12.44 -4.81 16.71
C SER A 202 13.05 -4.01 17.90
N LEU A 203 13.54 -4.71 18.94
CA LEU A 203 14.30 -4.14 20.06
C LEU A 203 15.63 -4.87 20.27
#